data_AF-A0AAV9HF92-F1
#
_entry.id   AF-A0AAV9HF92-F1
#
_cell.length_a   1.000
_cell.length_b   1.000
_cell.length_c   1.000
_cell.angle_alpha   90.00
_cell.angle_beta   90.00
_cell.angle_gamma   90.00
#
_symmetry.space_group_name_H-M   'P 1'
#
loop_
_entity.id
_entity.type
_entity.pdbx_description
1 polymer ?
#
loop_
_entity_poly.entity_id
_entity_poly.type
_entity_poly.pdbx_seq_one_letter_code
_entity_poly.pdbx_strand_id
1 'polypeptide(L)'
;MAPSAVETQTVADVVVPLVTKGAATTPSNRPQPLKLSGALDAYESFEVTPIIGKEFPKANLVEWLNAPNSDELIRDLAITISQRGVVFFRAQDNLDNELQKKLILRLGELTGRPATSGLHIHPLLNNERELGGEDPEISTISSIQNKQFYKRQNLPEELSTKKQSSAQWHSDIAFEPVPADYTSLRLVELPTTGGDTLWASGYEIYDRISEPYQKFLETLTVTFEQPGFKKVAEAAGFKLYDKPRGAPENVGDELKAVHPVVRTNPVTGWKSVFPVGGHVKHVNGVTEEESKHLLSWFLDLVYRNHDLTVRFKWQNKNDIAIWDNRSVFHTATFDYLEGQYGERFGNRAVGLGERPYLDPESTGRREALSKEE
;
A
#
# COMPACT_ATOMS: atom_id res chain seq x y z
N MET A 1 -46.24 6.49 29.76
CA MET A 1 -46.26 5.57 28.61
C MET A 1 -45.12 5.96 27.70
N ALA A 2 -43.95 5.36 27.90
CA ALA A 2 -42.77 5.57 27.06
C ALA A 2 -42.86 4.64 25.84
N PRO A 3 -42.56 5.09 24.62
CA PRO A 3 -42.52 4.20 23.47
C PRO A 3 -41.26 3.33 23.49
N SER A 4 -41.45 2.15 22.93
CA SER A 4 -40.66 0.93 22.98
C SER A 4 -39.27 1.04 22.35
N ALA A 5 -38.36 0.24 22.88
CA ALA A 5 -37.05 -0.07 22.33
C ALA A 5 -37.16 -0.53 20.87
N VAL A 6 -36.30 0.02 20.02
CA VAL A 6 -36.01 -0.49 18.68
C VAL A 6 -34.87 -1.48 18.84
N GLU A 7 -35.12 -2.73 18.45
CA GLU A 7 -34.08 -3.75 18.31
C GLU A 7 -33.05 -3.27 17.28
N THR A 8 -31.86 -2.94 17.76
CA THR A 8 -30.68 -2.80 16.92
C THR A 8 -30.28 -4.19 16.44
N GLN A 9 -30.43 -4.44 15.14
CA GLN A 9 -29.76 -5.55 14.47
C GLN A 9 -28.26 -5.43 14.71
N THR A 10 -27.72 -6.35 15.49
CA THR A 10 -26.27 -6.55 15.66
C THR A 10 -25.69 -6.95 14.30
N VAL A 11 -24.84 -6.10 13.74
CA VAL A 11 -23.97 -6.44 12.62
C VAL A 11 -23.15 -7.66 13.06
N ALA A 12 -23.16 -8.73 12.27
CA ALA A 12 -22.39 -9.92 12.55
C ALA A 12 -20.91 -9.53 12.74
N ASP A 13 -20.33 -9.88 13.89
CA ASP A 13 -18.91 -9.66 14.18
C ASP A 13 -18.09 -10.30 13.07
N VAL A 14 -17.39 -9.47 12.28
CA VAL A 14 -16.37 -9.96 11.36
C VAL A 14 -15.25 -10.51 12.22
N VAL A 15 -15.25 -11.84 12.42
CA VAL A 15 -14.17 -12.53 13.12
C VAL A 15 -12.92 -12.44 12.26
N VAL A 16 -12.10 -11.42 12.50
CA VAL A 16 -10.74 -11.38 12.00
C VAL A 16 -9.95 -12.41 12.79
N PRO A 17 -9.36 -13.42 12.15
CA PRO A 17 -8.69 -14.51 12.86
C PRO A 17 -7.43 -13.98 13.56
N LEU A 18 -7.58 -13.60 14.83
CA LEU A 18 -6.49 -13.47 15.78
C LEU A 18 -6.31 -14.84 16.44
N VAL A 19 -5.41 -15.66 15.89
CA VAL A 19 -5.13 -16.98 16.48
C VAL A 19 -4.24 -16.78 17.70
N THR A 20 -4.75 -17.08 18.90
CA THR A 20 -3.94 -17.05 20.13
C THR A 20 -3.03 -18.28 20.19
N LYS A 21 -1.80 -18.11 20.70
CA LYS A 21 -0.87 -19.21 21.01
C LYS A 21 -1.49 -20.09 22.09
N GLY A 22 -2.18 -21.17 21.68
CA GLY A 22 -2.83 -22.11 22.60
C GLY A 22 -3.90 -22.99 21.98
N ALA A 23 -4.47 -22.61 20.83
CA ALA A 23 -5.31 -23.52 20.06
C ALA A 23 -4.40 -24.50 19.30
N ALA A 24 -4.43 -25.79 19.66
CA ALA A 24 -3.79 -26.85 18.90
C ALA A 24 -4.45 -26.93 17.52
N THR A 25 -3.92 -26.19 16.55
CA THR A 25 -4.29 -26.31 15.15
C THR A 25 -3.29 -27.21 14.45
N THR A 26 -3.82 -28.22 13.75
CA THR A 26 -3.18 -29.07 12.73
C THR A 26 -2.10 -28.31 11.95
N PRO A 27 -0.98 -28.95 11.53
CA PRO A 27 0.10 -28.28 10.81
C PRO A 27 -0.46 -27.40 9.71
N SER A 28 -0.21 -26.09 9.85
CA SER A 28 -0.98 -25.08 9.15
C SER A 28 -0.74 -25.17 7.65
N ASN A 29 -1.80 -25.10 6.86
CA ASN A 29 -1.79 -24.93 5.41
C ASN A 29 -1.26 -23.52 5.01
N ARG A 30 -0.31 -22.95 5.80
CA ARG A 30 0.18 -21.57 5.68
C ARG A 30 1.40 -21.52 4.76
N PRO A 31 1.55 -20.46 3.95
CA PRO A 31 2.69 -20.30 3.05
C PRO A 31 4.01 -20.29 3.83
N GLN A 32 5.00 -21.03 3.35
CA GLN A 32 6.37 -20.92 3.85
C GLN A 32 7.04 -19.69 3.20
N PRO A 33 7.94 -18.98 3.91
CA PRO A 33 8.72 -17.89 3.34
C PRO A 33 9.44 -18.32 2.05
N LEU A 34 9.31 -17.50 1.01
CA LEU A 34 9.93 -17.76 -0.27
C LEU A 34 11.40 -17.36 -0.26
N LYS A 35 12.24 -18.19 -0.88
CA LYS A 35 13.68 -17.94 -1.04
C LYS A 35 14.00 -17.46 -2.45
N LEU A 36 14.99 -16.57 -2.55
CA LEU A 36 15.56 -16.14 -3.82
C LEU A 36 16.25 -17.32 -4.52
N SER A 37 16.17 -17.39 -5.84
CA SER A 37 16.98 -18.32 -6.64
C SER A 37 18.35 -17.75 -7.01
N GLY A 38 18.51 -16.42 -6.92
CA GLY A 38 19.70 -15.69 -7.36
C GLY A 38 19.60 -15.21 -8.81
N ALA A 39 18.41 -15.30 -9.43
CA ALA A 39 18.23 -14.95 -10.84
C ALA A 39 18.52 -13.45 -11.12
N LEU A 40 18.41 -12.59 -10.10
CA LEU A 40 18.68 -11.16 -10.22
C LEU A 40 20.14 -10.77 -9.96
N ASP A 41 21.00 -11.70 -9.52
CA ASP A 41 22.39 -11.40 -9.14
C ASP A 41 23.25 -10.96 -10.34
N ALA A 42 22.84 -11.33 -11.56
CA ALA A 42 23.48 -10.92 -12.80
C ALA A 42 23.20 -9.45 -13.18
N TYR A 43 22.26 -8.78 -12.50
CA TYR A 43 21.83 -7.43 -12.85
C TYR A 43 22.41 -6.39 -11.88
N GLU A 44 22.95 -5.31 -12.43
CA GLU A 44 23.44 -4.18 -11.66
C GLU A 44 22.32 -3.64 -10.76
N SER A 45 22.60 -3.58 -9.47
CA SER A 45 21.70 -3.03 -8.47
C SER A 45 22.44 -2.55 -7.23
N PHE A 46 21.78 -1.69 -6.45
CA PHE A 46 22.28 -1.25 -5.16
C PHE A 46 21.14 -1.01 -4.17
N GLU A 47 21.41 -1.18 -2.89
CA GLU A 47 20.47 -0.80 -1.83
C GLU A 47 20.47 0.73 -1.68
N VAL A 48 19.29 1.35 -1.79
CA VAL A 48 19.17 2.81 -1.72
C VAL A 48 19.37 3.30 -0.28
N THR A 49 18.90 2.52 0.68
CA THR A 49 19.18 2.68 2.11
C THR A 49 19.40 1.30 2.72
N PRO A 50 20.01 1.20 3.93
CA PRO A 50 20.18 -0.10 4.59
C PRO A 50 18.86 -0.85 4.84
N ILE A 51 17.78 -0.12 5.15
CA ILE A 51 16.51 -0.72 5.61
C ILE A 51 15.53 -1.00 4.46
N ILE A 52 15.44 -0.09 3.49
CA ILE A 52 14.36 -0.07 2.50
C ILE A 52 14.86 0.49 1.17
N GLY A 53 14.35 -0.04 0.07
CA GLY A 53 14.69 0.41 -1.28
C GLY A 53 15.86 -0.36 -1.89
N LYS A 54 15.66 -0.80 -3.12
CA LYS A 54 16.71 -1.31 -4.02
C LYS A 54 16.48 -0.76 -5.42
N GLU A 55 17.53 -0.27 -6.07
CA GLU A 55 17.41 0.28 -7.43
C GLU A 55 18.16 -0.61 -8.43
N PHE A 56 17.53 -0.83 -9.58
CA PHE A 56 18.11 -1.52 -10.74
C PHE A 56 18.24 -0.48 -11.88
N PRO A 57 19.31 0.32 -11.91
CA PRO A 57 19.38 1.51 -12.75
C PRO A 57 19.44 1.21 -14.26
N LYS A 58 19.88 0.00 -14.64
CA LYS A 58 20.06 -0.42 -16.04
C LYS A 58 19.15 -1.57 -16.48
N ALA A 59 18.34 -2.10 -15.58
CA ALA A 59 17.47 -3.23 -15.91
C ALA A 59 16.27 -2.77 -16.74
N ASN A 60 15.79 -3.65 -17.63
CA ASN A 60 14.58 -3.45 -18.40
C ASN A 60 13.54 -4.52 -18.05
N LEU A 61 12.40 -4.11 -17.50
CA LEU A 61 11.34 -5.00 -17.05
C LEU A 61 10.67 -5.76 -18.20
N VAL A 62 10.61 -5.19 -19.39
CA VAL A 62 10.03 -5.84 -20.57
C VAL A 62 10.94 -6.96 -21.07
N GLU A 63 12.26 -6.78 -21.00
CA GLU A 63 13.21 -7.86 -21.28
C GLU A 63 13.03 -9.01 -20.27
N TRP A 64 12.90 -8.71 -18.97
CA TRP A 64 12.66 -9.73 -17.95
C TRP A 64 11.32 -10.46 -18.15
N LEU A 65 10.27 -9.75 -18.57
CA LEU A 65 8.97 -10.35 -18.89
C LEU A 65 9.01 -11.29 -20.09
N ASN A 66 9.95 -11.10 -21.02
CA ASN A 66 10.07 -11.86 -22.26
C ASN A 66 11.24 -12.87 -22.26
N ALA A 67 12.06 -12.87 -21.21
CA ALA A 67 13.21 -13.77 -21.10
C ALA A 67 12.78 -15.25 -21.00
N PRO A 68 13.61 -16.20 -21.45
CA PRO A 68 13.30 -17.64 -21.31
C PRO A 68 13.10 -18.09 -19.86
N ASN A 69 13.81 -17.48 -18.90
CA ASN A 69 13.70 -17.71 -17.47
C ASN A 69 12.83 -16.64 -16.76
N SER A 70 11.85 -16.08 -17.46
CA SER A 70 11.04 -14.96 -16.96
C SER A 70 10.38 -15.25 -15.60
N ASP A 71 9.84 -16.45 -15.37
CA ASP A 71 9.22 -16.80 -14.09
C ASP A 71 10.19 -16.69 -12.92
N GLU A 72 11.45 -17.12 -13.09
CA GLU A 72 12.48 -17.01 -12.05
C GLU A 72 12.81 -15.54 -11.76
N LEU A 73 12.99 -14.72 -12.81
CA LEU A 73 13.28 -13.30 -12.68
C LEU A 73 12.15 -12.53 -11.98
N ILE A 74 10.90 -12.75 -12.40
CA ILE A 74 9.75 -12.04 -11.82
C ILE A 74 9.46 -12.53 -10.40
N ARG A 75 9.66 -13.82 -10.12
CA ARG A 75 9.53 -14.35 -8.75
C ARG A 75 10.59 -13.77 -7.82
N ASP A 76 11.85 -13.75 -8.22
CA ASP A 76 12.92 -13.14 -7.41
C ASP A 76 12.72 -11.63 -7.27
N LEU A 77 12.16 -10.96 -8.28
CA LEU A 77 11.76 -9.56 -8.17
C LEU A 77 10.68 -9.37 -7.12
N ALA A 78 9.64 -10.20 -7.11
CA ALA A 78 8.57 -10.15 -6.12
C ALA A 78 9.09 -10.37 -4.69
N ILE A 79 9.98 -11.34 -4.50
CA ILE A 79 10.64 -11.59 -3.20
C ILE A 79 11.50 -10.40 -2.80
N THR A 80 12.31 -9.86 -3.73
CA THR A 80 13.14 -8.68 -3.50
C THR A 80 12.29 -7.47 -3.10
N ILE A 81 11.16 -7.22 -3.77
CA ILE A 81 10.23 -6.15 -3.40
C ILE A 81 9.68 -6.40 -1.99
N SER A 82 9.31 -7.64 -1.67
CA SER A 82 8.72 -7.99 -0.38
C SER A 82 9.73 -7.89 0.78
N GLN A 83 11.02 -8.15 0.51
CA GLN A 83 12.10 -8.02 1.49
C GLN A 83 12.58 -6.56 1.64
N ARG A 84 12.71 -5.83 0.52
CA ARG A 84 13.25 -4.46 0.47
C ARG A 84 12.17 -3.39 0.53
N GLY A 85 10.90 -3.76 0.59
CA GLY A 85 9.72 -2.90 0.62
C GLY A 85 9.39 -2.25 -0.73
N VAL A 86 10.38 -1.66 -1.40
CA VAL A 86 10.21 -0.99 -2.71
C VAL A 86 11.45 -1.19 -3.58
N VAL A 87 11.22 -1.30 -4.88
CA VAL A 87 12.28 -1.29 -5.90
C VAL A 87 12.04 -0.20 -6.92
N PHE A 88 13.12 0.24 -7.56
CA PHE A 88 13.11 1.31 -8.54
C PHE A 88 13.79 0.90 -9.85
N PHE A 89 13.24 1.35 -10.97
CA PHE A 89 13.80 1.21 -12.30
C PHE A 89 13.75 2.56 -13.03
N ARG A 90 14.73 2.81 -13.89
CA ARG A 90 14.85 4.05 -14.65
C ARG A 90 14.39 3.88 -16.09
N ALA A 91 13.77 4.91 -16.66
CA ALA A 91 13.50 5.03 -18.10
C ALA A 91 12.94 3.75 -18.77
N GLN A 92 11.85 3.20 -18.25
CA GLN A 92 11.19 2.00 -18.80
C GLN A 92 10.33 2.34 -20.02
N ASP A 93 10.95 2.87 -21.07
CA ASP A 93 10.27 3.50 -22.21
C ASP A 93 9.41 2.55 -23.06
N ASN A 94 9.73 1.26 -23.05
CA ASN A 94 8.99 0.21 -23.74
C ASN A 94 7.93 -0.48 -22.86
N LEU A 95 7.80 -0.10 -21.59
CA LEU A 95 6.77 -0.63 -20.70
C LEU A 95 5.49 0.18 -20.86
N ASP A 96 4.48 -0.38 -21.53
CA ASP A 96 3.14 0.22 -21.64
C ASP A 96 2.23 -0.19 -20.45
N ASN A 97 0.95 0.21 -20.49
CA ASN A 97 0.03 -0.11 -19.41
C ASN A 97 -0.32 -1.60 -19.35
N GLU A 98 -0.44 -2.28 -20.49
CA GLU A 98 -0.75 -3.72 -20.53
C GLU A 98 0.41 -4.56 -19.97
N LEU A 99 1.65 -4.22 -20.32
CA LEU A 99 2.83 -4.86 -19.76
C LEU A 99 3.00 -4.55 -18.26
N GLN A 100 2.69 -3.33 -17.82
CA GLN A 100 2.69 -2.98 -16.39
C GLN A 100 1.65 -3.79 -15.61
N LYS A 101 0.43 -3.96 -16.13
CA LYS A 101 -0.60 -4.83 -15.57
C LYS A 101 -0.15 -6.29 -15.51
N LYS A 102 0.38 -6.81 -16.62
CA LYS A 102 0.94 -8.17 -16.70
C LYS A 102 2.03 -8.40 -15.66
N LEU A 103 2.92 -7.42 -15.46
CA LEU A 103 3.96 -7.49 -14.45
C LEU A 103 3.36 -7.64 -13.04
N ILE A 104 2.45 -6.75 -12.64
CA ILE A 104 1.80 -6.80 -11.32
C ILE A 104 1.01 -8.09 -11.11
N LEU A 105 0.31 -8.58 -12.13
CA LEU A 105 -0.36 -9.87 -12.07
C LEU A 105 0.65 -11.01 -11.84
N ARG A 106 1.76 -11.06 -12.57
CA ARG A 106 2.75 -12.12 -12.43
C ARG A 106 3.50 -12.07 -11.10
N LEU A 107 3.78 -10.89 -10.55
CA LEU A 107 4.38 -10.76 -9.21
C LEU A 107 3.53 -11.48 -8.15
N GLY A 108 2.22 -11.25 -8.14
CA GLY A 108 1.31 -11.92 -7.20
C GLY A 108 1.17 -13.42 -7.48
N GLU A 109 0.99 -13.82 -8.74
CA GLU A 109 0.84 -15.24 -9.13
C GLU A 109 2.04 -16.07 -8.68
N LEU A 110 3.26 -15.61 -8.97
CA LEU A 110 4.50 -16.31 -8.65
C LEU A 110 4.85 -16.29 -7.16
N THR A 111 4.08 -15.55 -6.35
CA THR A 111 4.23 -15.48 -4.90
C THR A 111 3.06 -16.08 -4.11
N GLY A 112 2.15 -16.77 -4.80
CA GLY A 112 1.04 -17.48 -4.15
C GLY A 112 -0.14 -16.60 -3.78
N ARG A 113 -0.33 -15.45 -4.46
CA ARG A 113 -1.56 -14.66 -4.38
C ARG A 113 -2.78 -15.57 -4.66
N PRO A 114 -3.90 -15.42 -3.93
CA PRO A 114 -5.13 -16.13 -4.24
C PRO A 114 -5.53 -15.96 -5.72
N ALA A 115 -5.91 -17.04 -6.39
CA ALA A 115 -6.32 -17.00 -7.81
C ALA A 115 -7.57 -16.14 -8.08
N THR A 116 -8.34 -15.84 -7.03
CA THR A 116 -9.51 -14.94 -7.07
C THR A 116 -9.14 -13.46 -7.01
N SER A 117 -7.90 -13.12 -6.70
CA SER A 117 -7.40 -11.74 -6.60
C SER A 117 -6.71 -11.33 -7.90
N GLY A 118 -7.21 -10.26 -8.51
CA GLY A 118 -6.70 -9.65 -9.75
C GLY A 118 -6.16 -8.24 -9.52
N LEU A 119 -6.39 -7.37 -10.51
CA LEU A 119 -6.05 -5.95 -10.44
C LEU A 119 -7.20 -5.15 -9.84
N HIS A 120 -6.85 -4.17 -9.03
CA HIS A 120 -7.83 -3.33 -8.36
C HIS A 120 -8.46 -2.32 -9.32
N ILE A 121 -9.78 -2.15 -9.21
CA ILE A 121 -10.54 -1.09 -9.87
C ILE A 121 -10.89 -0.03 -8.83
N HIS A 122 -10.52 1.23 -9.06
CA HIS A 122 -10.71 2.29 -8.07
C HIS A 122 -12.21 2.62 -7.84
N PRO A 123 -12.69 2.76 -6.58
CA PRO A 123 -14.11 2.98 -6.28
C PRO A 123 -14.64 4.33 -6.78
N LEU A 124 -13.79 5.36 -6.81
CA LEU A 124 -14.03 6.56 -7.61
C LEU A 124 -13.49 6.26 -9.00
N LEU A 125 -14.36 5.83 -9.91
CA LEU A 125 -14.00 5.48 -11.28
C LEU A 125 -13.10 6.56 -11.91
N ASN A 126 -11.92 6.15 -12.37
CA ASN A 126 -11.00 7.08 -13.04
C ASN A 126 -11.43 7.37 -14.49
N ASN A 127 -12.17 6.47 -15.12
CA ASN A 127 -12.62 6.60 -16.52
C ASN A 127 -13.69 7.69 -16.75
N GLU A 128 -14.29 8.22 -15.68
CA GLU A 128 -15.19 9.40 -15.75
C GLU A 128 -14.42 10.73 -15.58
N ARG A 129 -13.09 10.69 -15.44
CA ARG A 129 -12.23 11.88 -15.36
C ARG A 129 -11.75 12.25 -16.75
N GLU A 130 -11.76 13.53 -17.13
CA GLU A 130 -11.33 14.04 -18.45
C GLU A 130 -9.93 13.58 -18.93
N LEU A 131 -9.07 13.09 -18.02
CA LEU A 131 -7.72 12.55 -18.31
C LEU A 131 -7.51 11.10 -17.80
N GLY A 132 -8.59 10.41 -17.43
CA GLY A 132 -8.56 8.98 -17.12
C GLY A 132 -8.70 8.18 -18.40
N GLY A 133 -7.81 7.20 -18.60
CA GLY A 133 -7.98 6.27 -19.72
C GLY A 133 -9.25 5.42 -19.54
N GLU A 134 -9.61 4.68 -20.60
CA GLU A 134 -10.76 3.77 -20.58
C GLU A 134 -10.51 2.51 -19.73
N ASP A 135 -9.27 2.28 -19.31
CA ASP A 135 -8.85 1.11 -18.53
C ASP A 135 -9.15 1.29 -17.02
N PRO A 136 -10.13 0.56 -16.45
CA PRO A 136 -10.52 0.71 -15.05
C PRO A 136 -9.47 0.15 -14.07
N GLU A 137 -8.52 -0.66 -14.54
CA GLU A 137 -7.45 -1.27 -13.74
C GLU A 137 -6.21 -0.35 -13.64
N ILE A 138 -6.17 0.74 -14.42
CA ILE A 138 -5.13 1.75 -14.37
C ILE A 138 -5.66 3.01 -13.69
N SER A 139 -4.99 3.39 -12.60
CA SER A 139 -5.22 4.69 -11.96
C SER A 139 -4.29 5.74 -12.55
N THR A 140 -4.85 6.76 -13.17
CA THR A 140 -4.09 7.92 -13.65
C THR A 140 -3.87 8.93 -12.52
N ILE A 141 -2.61 9.21 -12.22
CA ILE A 141 -2.20 10.14 -11.16
C ILE A 141 -1.78 11.45 -11.82
N SER A 142 -2.70 12.42 -11.88
CA SER A 142 -2.52 13.69 -12.59
C SER A 142 -2.56 14.89 -11.64
N SER A 143 -1.57 15.78 -11.71
CA SER A 143 -1.61 17.07 -11.00
C SER A 143 -2.69 18.01 -11.53
N ILE A 144 -3.00 17.95 -12.83
CA ILE A 144 -4.08 18.74 -13.44
C ILE A 144 -5.42 18.33 -12.84
N GLN A 145 -5.71 17.02 -12.81
CA GLN A 145 -6.92 16.50 -12.17
C GLN A 145 -6.95 16.84 -10.68
N ASN A 146 -5.83 16.69 -9.98
CA ASN A 146 -5.74 17.04 -8.56
C ASN A 146 -6.14 18.52 -8.33
N LYS A 147 -5.65 19.45 -9.16
CA LYS A 147 -6.04 20.87 -9.11
C LYS A 147 -7.53 21.10 -9.39
N GLN A 148 -8.14 20.30 -10.27
CA GLN A 148 -9.57 20.41 -10.62
C GLN A 148 -10.49 19.90 -9.51
N PHE A 149 -10.25 18.69 -8.99
CA PHE A 149 -11.08 18.04 -7.96
C PHE A 149 -10.90 18.68 -6.57
N TYR A 150 -9.68 19.10 -6.26
CA TYR A 150 -9.36 19.77 -5.02
C TYR A 150 -9.19 21.27 -5.21
N LYS A 151 -9.93 21.87 -6.16
CA LYS A 151 -10.09 23.34 -6.23
C LYS A 151 -10.40 23.80 -4.82
N ARG A 152 -9.40 24.43 -4.20
CA ARG A 152 -9.48 24.97 -2.84
C ARG A 152 -10.66 25.92 -2.89
N GLN A 153 -11.81 25.52 -2.32
CA GLN A 153 -12.95 26.41 -2.19
C GLN A 153 -12.43 27.72 -1.62
N ASN A 154 -12.82 28.82 -2.27
CA ASN A 154 -12.47 30.21 -1.96
C ASN A 154 -12.27 30.40 -0.45
N LEU A 155 -11.01 30.35 0.00
CA LEU A 155 -10.66 30.81 1.33
C LEU A 155 -10.69 32.35 1.26
N PRO A 156 -11.39 33.03 2.20
CA PRO A 156 -11.42 34.48 2.23
C PRO A 156 -10.00 35.06 2.18
N GLU A 157 -9.82 36.10 1.36
CA GLU A 157 -8.55 36.73 1.00
C GLU A 157 -7.79 37.37 2.19
N GLU A 158 -8.33 37.28 3.41
CA GLU A 158 -7.89 38.07 4.57
C GLU A 158 -7.21 37.29 5.70
N LEU A 159 -6.83 36.02 5.51
CA LEU A 159 -5.96 35.32 6.46
C LEU A 159 -4.72 34.80 5.75
N SER A 160 -3.56 34.93 6.41
CA SER A 160 -2.25 34.53 5.90
C SER A 160 -2.33 33.21 5.11
N THR A 161 -1.85 33.20 3.86
CA THR A 161 -1.80 32.00 3.00
C THR A 161 -0.86 30.90 3.52
N LYS A 162 -0.25 31.11 4.69
CA LYS A 162 0.59 30.14 5.42
C LYS A 162 -0.21 28.89 5.72
N LYS A 163 0.04 27.83 4.94
CA LYS A 163 -0.49 26.50 5.18
C LYS A 163 0.62 25.60 5.67
N GLN A 164 0.39 24.96 6.81
CA GLN A 164 1.15 23.78 7.20
C GLN A 164 0.51 22.58 6.50
N SER A 165 1.31 21.83 5.75
CA SER A 165 0.90 20.57 5.14
C SER A 165 1.62 19.43 5.86
N SER A 166 0.89 18.36 6.15
CA SER A 166 1.46 17.13 6.70
C SER A 166 1.54 16.08 5.61
N ALA A 167 2.63 15.29 5.60
CA ALA A 167 2.74 14.14 4.69
C ALA A 167 1.59 13.15 4.95
N GLN A 168 0.97 12.68 3.86
CA GLN A 168 -0.18 11.78 3.89
C GLN A 168 0.28 10.34 3.70
N TRP A 169 0.94 9.80 4.72
CA TRP A 169 1.34 8.40 4.76
C TRP A 169 0.12 7.49 4.68
N HIS A 170 0.20 6.42 3.90
CA HIS A 170 -0.83 5.39 3.84
C HIS A 170 -0.28 4.09 3.23
N SER A 171 -1.00 2.99 3.45
CA SER A 171 -0.95 1.79 2.61
C SER A 171 -2.11 1.87 1.62
N ASP A 172 -1.89 1.47 0.37
CA ASP A 172 -2.96 1.51 -0.64
C ASP A 172 -4.09 0.53 -0.27
N ILE A 173 -5.33 1.02 -0.41
CA ILE A 173 -6.56 0.20 -0.41
C ILE A 173 -6.77 -0.62 0.89
N ALA A 174 -6.21 -0.18 2.01
CA ALA A 174 -6.37 -0.86 3.31
C ALA A 174 -7.81 -0.82 3.87
N PHE A 175 -8.74 -0.10 3.22
CA PHE A 175 -10.16 -0.05 3.57
C PHE A 175 -11.00 -1.17 2.91
N GLU A 176 -10.40 -2.00 2.05
CA GLU A 176 -11.06 -3.16 1.43
C GLU A 176 -10.74 -4.45 2.19
N PRO A 177 -11.65 -5.45 2.23
CA PRO A 177 -11.39 -6.74 2.85
C PRO A 177 -10.14 -7.46 2.32
N VAL A 178 -9.89 -7.36 1.01
CA VAL A 178 -8.68 -7.86 0.33
C VAL A 178 -7.89 -6.65 -0.17
N PRO A 179 -6.94 -6.10 0.62
CA PRO A 179 -6.19 -4.91 0.27
C PRO A 179 -5.09 -5.20 -0.76
N ALA A 180 -4.37 -4.16 -1.16
CA ALA A 180 -3.32 -4.26 -2.16
C ALA A 180 -2.15 -5.17 -1.73
N ASP A 181 -1.59 -5.92 -2.67
CA ASP A 181 -0.25 -6.52 -2.56
C ASP A 181 0.79 -5.58 -3.19
N TYR A 182 1.20 -5.85 -4.42
CA TYR A 182 2.17 -5.06 -5.17
C TYR A 182 1.48 -3.91 -5.89
N THR A 183 2.04 -2.71 -5.74
CA THR A 183 1.64 -1.56 -6.54
C THR A 183 2.82 -1.03 -7.32
N SER A 184 2.56 -0.65 -8.57
CA SER A 184 3.51 0.04 -9.42
C SER A 184 3.04 1.44 -9.77
N LEU A 185 3.94 2.41 -9.76
CA LEU A 185 3.70 3.76 -10.29
C LEU A 185 4.78 4.12 -11.31
N ARG A 186 4.37 4.31 -12.57
CA ARG A 186 5.22 4.78 -13.66
C ARG A 186 4.90 6.24 -13.96
N LEU A 187 5.85 7.16 -13.79
CA LEU A 187 5.64 8.57 -14.13
C LEU A 187 6.02 8.83 -15.59
N VAL A 188 5.11 9.41 -16.36
CA VAL A 188 5.30 9.69 -17.80
C VAL A 188 5.46 11.18 -18.09
N GLU A 189 5.12 12.03 -17.12
CA GLU A 189 5.40 13.47 -17.12
C GLU A 189 5.89 13.87 -15.72
N LEU A 190 6.96 14.68 -15.69
CA LEU A 190 7.62 15.11 -14.48
C LEU A 190 7.67 16.64 -14.44
N PRO A 191 7.49 17.25 -13.25
CA PRO A 191 7.82 18.65 -13.07
C PRO A 191 9.34 18.83 -13.17
N THR A 192 9.78 20.05 -13.48
CA THR A 192 11.20 20.42 -13.54
C THR A 192 11.93 20.21 -12.20
N THR A 193 11.19 20.29 -11.08
CA THR A 193 11.65 19.87 -9.75
C THR A 193 10.46 19.58 -8.82
N GLY A 194 10.72 18.93 -7.68
CA GLY A 194 9.70 18.44 -6.75
C GLY A 194 8.99 17.18 -7.25
N GLY A 195 7.94 16.76 -6.54
CA GLY A 195 7.10 15.62 -6.94
C GLY A 195 7.62 14.24 -6.53
N ASP A 196 8.63 14.22 -5.65
CA ASP A 196 9.23 13.02 -5.10
C ASP A 196 8.22 12.17 -4.32
N THR A 197 8.47 10.88 -4.22
CA THR A 197 7.68 9.95 -3.40
C THR A 197 8.54 9.39 -2.29
N LEU A 198 7.98 9.25 -1.09
CA LEU A 198 8.66 8.61 0.05
C LEU A 198 7.95 7.30 0.42
N TRP A 199 8.72 6.32 0.88
CA TRP A 199 8.26 5.06 1.45
C TRP A 199 8.84 4.83 2.84
N ALA A 200 8.12 4.12 3.70
CA ALA A 200 8.51 3.78 5.07
C ALA A 200 8.28 2.28 5.35
N SER A 201 9.24 1.63 6.00
CA SER A 201 9.19 0.19 6.28
C SER A 201 8.38 -0.13 7.54
N GLY A 202 7.26 -0.83 7.39
CA GLY A 202 6.47 -1.34 8.52
C GLY A 202 7.14 -2.48 9.28
N TYR A 203 8.05 -3.23 8.63
CA TYR A 203 8.92 -4.21 9.31
C TYR A 203 9.86 -3.53 10.30
N GLU A 204 10.51 -2.45 9.88
CA GLU A 204 11.46 -1.74 10.74
C GLU A 204 10.74 -1.05 11.90
N ILE A 205 9.51 -0.57 11.70
CA ILE A 205 8.67 -0.08 12.80
C ILE A 205 8.45 -1.21 13.82
N TYR A 206 8.01 -2.39 13.36
CA TYR A 206 7.75 -3.54 14.23
C TYR A 206 9.02 -3.96 14.99
N ASP A 207 10.15 -4.12 14.30
CA ASP A 207 11.42 -4.58 14.87
C ASP A 207 12.03 -3.63 15.91
N ARG A 208 11.65 -2.34 15.92
CA ARG A 208 12.08 -1.35 16.92
C ARG A 208 11.21 -1.33 18.17
N ILE A 209 9.98 -1.83 18.08
CA ILE A 209 9.06 -1.88 19.22
C ILE A 209 9.53 -2.97 20.17
N SER A 210 9.59 -2.67 21.47
CA SER A 210 9.99 -3.65 22.48
C SER A 210 9.04 -4.87 22.49
N GLU A 211 9.58 -6.06 22.77
CA GLU A 211 8.83 -7.32 22.78
C GLU A 211 7.49 -7.28 23.57
N PRO A 212 7.39 -6.64 24.76
CA PRO A 212 6.11 -6.54 25.47
C PRO A 212 5.04 -5.77 24.68
N TYR A 213 5.43 -4.68 24.02
CA TYR A 213 4.53 -3.93 23.15
C TYR A 213 4.20 -4.71 21.88
N GLN A 214 5.16 -5.43 21.29
CA GLN A 214 4.89 -6.30 20.14
C GLN A 214 3.78 -7.30 20.49
N LYS A 215 3.92 -8.03 21.61
CA LYS A 215 2.91 -8.99 22.09
C LYS A 215 1.55 -8.34 22.32
N PHE A 216 1.52 -7.13 22.88
CA PHE A 216 0.28 -6.38 23.05
C PHE A 216 -0.37 -6.04 21.70
N LEU A 217 0.39 -5.48 20.76
CA LEU A 217 -0.10 -5.06 19.45
C LEU A 217 -0.55 -6.24 18.58
N GLU A 218 0.10 -7.40 18.72
CA GLU A 218 -0.29 -8.65 18.07
C GLU A 218 -1.71 -9.14 18.47
N THR A 219 -2.25 -8.66 19.59
CA THR A 219 -3.62 -8.99 20.02
C THR A 219 -4.69 -8.05 19.48
N LEU A 220 -4.30 -6.96 18.82
CA LEU A 220 -5.22 -5.90 18.43
C LEU A 220 -5.65 -6.03 16.97
N THR A 221 -6.88 -5.59 16.70
CA THR A 221 -7.34 -5.30 15.34
C THR A 221 -7.61 -3.81 15.19
N VAL A 222 -7.74 -3.38 13.95
CA VAL A 222 -7.95 -1.99 13.58
C VAL A 222 -8.97 -1.91 12.45
N THR A 223 -9.85 -0.91 12.54
CA THR A 223 -10.78 -0.59 11.46
C THR A 223 -10.18 0.45 10.54
N PHE A 224 -10.12 0.11 9.26
CA PHE A 224 -9.90 1.04 8.17
C PHE A 224 -11.23 1.44 7.54
N GLU A 225 -11.36 2.70 7.14
CA GLU A 225 -12.57 3.24 6.54
C GLU A 225 -12.23 4.40 5.60
N GLN A 226 -12.94 4.52 4.48
CA GLN A 226 -12.81 5.66 3.57
C GLN A 226 -14.16 6.32 3.25
N PRO A 227 -14.83 6.93 4.25
CA PRO A 227 -16.13 7.56 4.04
C PRO A 227 -16.04 8.82 3.15
N GLY A 228 -14.84 9.39 2.99
CA GLY A 228 -14.61 10.56 2.15
C GLY A 228 -14.97 10.34 0.69
N PHE A 229 -14.79 9.13 0.15
CA PHE A 229 -15.11 8.84 -1.26
C PHE A 229 -16.61 8.88 -1.53
N LYS A 230 -17.43 8.37 -0.60
CA LYS A 230 -18.88 8.46 -0.70
C LYS A 230 -19.35 9.92 -0.73
N LYS A 231 -18.80 10.75 0.16
CA LYS A 231 -19.07 12.21 0.17
C LYS A 231 -18.67 12.90 -1.12
N VAL A 232 -17.51 12.55 -1.70
CA VAL A 232 -17.05 13.10 -2.99
C VAL A 232 -17.98 12.70 -4.12
N ALA A 233 -18.37 11.43 -4.19
CA ALA A 233 -19.28 10.93 -5.22
C ALA A 233 -20.66 11.61 -5.13
N GLU A 234 -21.23 11.70 -3.92
CA GLU A 234 -22.50 12.41 -3.65
C GLU A 234 -22.41 13.89 -4.06
N ALA A 235 -21.34 14.59 -3.69
CA ALA A 235 -21.15 16.00 -4.03
C ALA A 235 -20.95 16.24 -5.53
N ALA A 236 -20.38 15.27 -6.24
CA ALA A 236 -20.15 15.33 -7.69
C ALA A 236 -21.30 14.72 -8.52
N GLY A 237 -22.34 14.18 -7.88
CA GLY A 237 -23.53 13.65 -8.54
C GLY A 237 -23.35 12.29 -9.24
N PHE A 238 -22.32 11.53 -8.89
CA PHE A 238 -22.10 10.17 -9.40
C PHE A 238 -22.14 9.13 -8.27
N LYS A 239 -22.26 7.84 -8.63
CA LYS A 239 -22.25 6.74 -7.67
C LYS A 239 -20.87 6.09 -7.61
N LEU A 240 -20.47 5.64 -6.42
CA LEU A 240 -19.30 4.78 -6.29
C LEU A 240 -19.46 3.51 -7.11
N TYR A 241 -18.33 3.00 -7.60
CA TYR A 241 -18.28 1.71 -8.25
C TYR A 241 -18.56 0.59 -7.23
N ASP A 242 -19.75 0.00 -7.33
CA ASP A 242 -20.31 -0.97 -6.38
C ASP A 242 -20.13 -2.44 -6.82
N LYS A 243 -19.52 -2.68 -7.98
CA LYS A 243 -19.19 -4.01 -8.51
C LYS A 243 -17.86 -4.53 -7.97
N PRO A 244 -17.50 -5.81 -8.19
CA PRO A 244 -16.22 -6.36 -7.74
C PRO A 244 -15.03 -5.54 -8.25
N ARG A 245 -14.17 -5.10 -7.33
CA ARG A 245 -12.99 -4.25 -7.59
C ARG A 245 -11.70 -5.05 -7.67
N GLY A 246 -11.73 -6.21 -8.33
CA GLY A 246 -10.57 -7.10 -8.52
C GLY A 246 -10.54 -8.33 -7.61
N ALA A 247 -11.36 -8.38 -6.56
CA ALA A 247 -11.58 -9.54 -5.71
C ALA A 247 -13.10 -9.68 -5.43
N PRO A 248 -13.63 -10.91 -5.30
CA PRO A 248 -15.07 -11.12 -5.08
C PRO A 248 -15.57 -10.51 -3.77
N GLU A 249 -14.69 -10.34 -2.78
CA GLU A 249 -15.02 -9.73 -1.49
C GLU A 249 -14.96 -8.20 -1.50
N ASN A 250 -14.27 -7.59 -2.47
CA ASN A 250 -14.15 -6.14 -2.60
C ASN A 250 -15.29 -5.61 -3.49
N VAL A 251 -16.50 -5.54 -2.93
CA VAL A 251 -17.74 -5.19 -3.65
C VAL A 251 -18.60 -4.27 -2.79
N GLY A 252 -19.54 -3.55 -3.40
CA GLY A 252 -20.43 -2.63 -2.70
C GLY A 252 -19.80 -1.26 -2.41
N ASP A 253 -20.53 -0.41 -1.69
CA ASP A 253 -20.13 0.96 -1.36
C ASP A 253 -19.59 1.13 0.08
N GLU A 254 -19.60 0.05 0.87
CA GLU A 254 -19.03 0.03 2.21
C GLU A 254 -17.51 -0.15 2.14
N LEU A 255 -16.80 0.97 1.99
CA LEU A 255 -15.34 1.04 1.98
C LEU A 255 -14.78 0.99 3.40
N LYS A 256 -14.99 -0.14 4.08
CA LYS A 256 -14.62 -0.39 5.46
C LYS A 256 -14.12 -1.82 5.63
N ALA A 257 -13.01 -1.98 6.32
CA ALA A 257 -12.44 -3.29 6.63
C ALA A 257 -11.83 -3.33 8.03
N VAL A 258 -11.78 -4.53 8.62
CA VAL A 258 -11.09 -4.79 9.89
C VAL A 258 -9.89 -5.68 9.60
N HIS A 259 -8.73 -5.28 10.11
CA HIS A 259 -7.47 -5.99 9.92
C HIS A 259 -6.68 -6.12 11.23
N PRO A 260 -5.72 -7.05 11.33
CA PRO A 260 -4.77 -7.07 12.44
C PRO A 260 -3.92 -5.78 12.49
N VAL A 261 -3.60 -5.31 13.70
CA VAL A 261 -2.64 -4.19 13.86
C VAL A 261 -1.24 -4.62 13.43
N VAL A 262 -0.86 -5.86 13.75
CA VAL A 262 0.36 -6.51 13.25
C VAL A 262 -0.07 -7.61 12.28
N ARG A 263 0.43 -7.57 11.05
CA ARG A 263 0.16 -8.59 10.02
C ARG A 263 1.43 -9.32 9.61
N THR A 264 1.27 -10.53 9.09
CA THR A 264 2.34 -11.32 8.48
C THR A 264 2.33 -11.10 6.96
N ASN A 265 3.50 -10.84 6.38
CA ASN A 265 3.65 -10.86 4.92
C ASN A 265 3.86 -12.34 4.47
N PRO A 266 2.99 -12.92 3.63
CA PRO A 266 3.08 -14.33 3.25
C PRO A 266 4.32 -14.67 2.41
N VAL A 267 4.99 -13.69 1.80
CA VAL A 267 6.20 -13.93 0.99
C VAL A 267 7.43 -14.04 1.85
N THR A 268 7.55 -13.20 2.88
CA THR A 268 8.74 -13.16 3.76
C THR A 268 8.54 -13.92 5.07
N GLY A 269 7.29 -14.13 5.48
CA GLY A 269 6.95 -14.59 6.83
C GLY A 269 7.28 -13.58 7.92
N TRP A 270 7.47 -12.30 7.59
CA TRP A 270 7.83 -11.26 8.55
C TRP A 270 6.60 -10.48 9.04
N LYS A 271 6.66 -10.04 10.30
CA LYS A 271 5.65 -9.19 10.94
C LYS A 271 5.86 -7.72 10.62
N SER A 272 4.77 -7.05 10.26
CA SER A 272 4.72 -5.60 10.01
C SER A 272 3.59 -4.96 10.82
N VAL A 273 3.84 -3.77 11.37
CA VAL A 273 2.74 -2.88 11.79
C VAL A 273 1.97 -2.47 10.53
N PHE A 274 0.64 -2.41 10.61
CA PHE A 274 -0.24 -2.09 9.49
C PHE A 274 -0.99 -0.74 9.59
N PRO A 275 -1.45 -0.26 10.76
CA PRO A 275 -2.24 0.98 10.83
C PRO A 275 -1.36 2.23 10.93
N VAL A 276 -0.76 2.63 9.81
CA VAL A 276 -0.03 3.90 9.72
C VAL A 276 -0.72 4.84 8.74
N GLY A 277 -1.06 6.03 9.25
CA GLY A 277 -1.52 7.16 8.45
C GLY A 277 -2.98 7.06 7.99
N GLY A 278 -3.22 7.42 6.74
CA GLY A 278 -4.56 7.57 6.14
C GLY A 278 -5.38 6.29 6.15
N HIS A 279 -6.70 6.45 6.02
CA HIS A 279 -7.72 5.38 6.04
C HIS A 279 -7.91 4.66 7.39
N VAL A 280 -7.00 4.80 8.36
CA VAL A 280 -7.22 4.22 9.69
C VAL A 280 -8.27 5.01 10.46
N LYS A 281 -9.31 4.33 10.96
CA LYS A 281 -10.38 4.96 11.74
C LYS A 281 -10.12 4.88 13.25
N HIS A 282 -9.94 3.66 13.77
CA HIS A 282 -9.68 3.41 15.19
C HIS A 282 -9.15 1.99 15.41
N VAL A 283 -8.44 1.80 16.53
CA VAL A 283 -8.05 0.49 17.05
C VAL A 283 -9.23 -0.11 17.81
N ASN A 284 -9.52 -1.38 17.56
CA ASN A 284 -10.67 -2.06 18.13
C ASN A 284 -10.35 -2.64 19.50
N GLY A 285 -11.37 -2.72 20.37
CA GLY A 285 -11.24 -3.33 21.70
C GLY A 285 -10.48 -2.49 22.73
N VAL A 286 -10.21 -1.23 22.43
CA VAL A 286 -9.57 -0.25 23.33
C VAL A 286 -10.43 1.02 23.44
N THR A 287 -10.14 1.87 24.41
CA THR A 287 -10.80 3.18 24.55
C THR A 287 -10.42 4.13 23.40
N GLU A 288 -11.24 5.16 23.19
CA GLU A 288 -10.95 6.18 22.16
C GLU A 288 -9.60 6.88 22.40
N GLU A 289 -9.26 7.15 23.66
CA GLU A 289 -7.99 7.78 24.03
C GLU A 289 -6.79 6.86 23.74
N GLU A 290 -6.88 5.58 24.10
CA GLU A 290 -5.85 4.59 23.76
C GLU A 290 -5.68 4.43 22.25
N SER A 291 -6.79 4.31 21.50
CA SER A 291 -6.77 4.26 20.04
C SER A 291 -6.07 5.49 19.46
N LYS A 292 -6.44 6.70 19.89
CA LYS A 292 -5.82 7.95 19.43
C LYS A 292 -4.32 7.98 19.72
N HIS A 293 -3.90 7.58 20.91
CA HIS A 293 -2.49 7.53 21.28
C HIS A 293 -1.70 6.52 20.45
N LEU A 294 -2.23 5.32 20.26
CA LEU A 294 -1.58 4.30 19.42
C LEU A 294 -1.39 4.77 17.98
N LEU A 295 -2.45 5.30 17.36
CA LEU A 295 -2.39 5.77 15.97
C LEU A 295 -1.44 6.97 15.80
N SER A 296 -1.45 7.91 16.75
CA SER A 296 -0.49 9.03 16.75
C SER A 296 0.94 8.52 16.92
N TRP A 297 1.15 7.54 17.80
CA TRP A 297 2.48 6.97 18.03
C TRP A 297 3.03 6.24 16.81
N PHE A 298 2.22 5.44 16.10
CA PHE A 298 2.65 4.78 14.87
C PHE A 298 3.07 5.79 13.79
N LEU A 299 2.36 6.90 13.66
CA LEU A 299 2.73 7.97 12.73
C LEU A 299 3.99 8.72 13.18
N ASP A 300 4.13 8.98 14.48
CA ASP A 300 5.35 9.54 15.08
C ASP A 300 6.57 8.66 14.82
N LEU A 301 6.42 7.33 14.86
CA LEU A 301 7.51 6.42 14.53
C LEU A 301 7.99 6.64 13.09
N VAL A 302 7.11 6.91 12.12
CA VAL A 302 7.55 7.26 10.76
C VAL A 302 8.25 8.62 10.73
N TYR A 303 7.67 9.65 11.35
CA TYR A 303 8.22 11.01 11.27
C TYR A 303 9.55 11.19 12.01
N ARG A 304 9.75 10.47 13.12
CA ARG A 304 10.93 10.63 13.99
C ARG A 304 12.07 9.71 13.59
N ASN A 305 11.82 8.68 12.78
CA ASN A 305 12.82 7.72 12.33
C ASN A 305 13.04 7.86 10.82
N HIS A 306 13.84 8.82 10.38
CA HIS A 306 14.09 9.03 8.96
C HIS A 306 14.87 7.86 8.31
N ASP A 307 15.57 7.05 9.11
CA ASP A 307 16.39 5.92 8.69
C ASP A 307 15.58 4.65 8.34
N LEU A 308 14.27 4.62 8.63
CA LEU A 308 13.36 3.58 8.12
C LEU A 308 12.65 3.98 6.81
N THR A 309 13.01 5.13 6.25
CA THR A 309 12.39 5.71 5.05
C THR A 309 13.35 5.75 3.87
N VAL A 310 12.79 5.70 2.66
CA VAL A 310 13.50 6.02 1.42
C VAL A 310 12.72 7.08 0.65
N ARG A 311 13.42 8.07 0.11
CA ARG A 311 12.88 9.09 -0.79
C ARG A 311 13.38 8.81 -2.20
N PHE A 312 12.46 8.68 -3.14
CA PHE A 312 12.80 8.55 -4.55
C PHE A 312 12.54 9.86 -5.29
N LYS A 313 13.61 10.43 -5.81
CA LYS A 313 13.53 11.49 -6.80
C LYS A 313 13.31 10.87 -8.17
N TRP A 314 12.17 11.18 -8.77
CA TRP A 314 11.88 10.85 -10.16
C TRP A 314 12.78 11.70 -11.06
N GLN A 315 13.50 11.05 -11.99
CA GLN A 315 14.53 11.70 -12.80
C GLN A 315 14.21 11.62 -14.28
N ASN A 316 13.64 10.50 -14.75
CA ASN A 316 13.35 10.29 -16.16
C ASN A 316 11.87 10.02 -16.38
N LYS A 317 11.42 10.35 -17.59
CA LYS A 317 10.17 9.82 -18.12
C LYS A 317 10.22 8.29 -18.07
N ASN A 318 9.11 7.69 -17.65
CA ASN A 318 8.95 6.25 -17.46
C ASN A 318 9.86 5.64 -16.37
N ASP A 319 10.41 6.43 -15.46
CA ASP A 319 10.84 5.89 -14.16
C ASP A 319 9.65 5.19 -13.49
N ILE A 320 9.89 4.05 -12.85
CA ILE A 320 8.86 3.24 -12.18
C ILE A 320 9.35 2.80 -10.80
N ALA A 321 8.45 2.91 -9.82
CA ALA A 321 8.61 2.31 -8.50
C ALA A 321 7.60 1.18 -8.34
N ILE A 322 8.02 0.06 -7.73
CA ILE A 322 7.14 -1.07 -7.40
C ILE A 322 7.34 -1.40 -5.92
N TRP A 323 6.27 -1.40 -5.13
CA TRP A 323 6.34 -1.62 -3.68
C TRP A 323 5.31 -2.65 -3.20
N ASP A 324 5.58 -3.20 -2.02
CA ASP A 324 4.72 -4.15 -1.32
C ASP A 324 3.89 -3.48 -0.23
N ASN A 325 2.59 -3.27 -0.46
CA ASN A 325 1.68 -2.64 0.50
C ASN A 325 1.42 -3.49 1.75
N ARG A 326 1.80 -4.77 1.75
CA ARG A 326 1.64 -5.63 2.95
C ARG A 326 2.55 -5.19 4.09
N SER A 327 3.60 -4.42 3.80
CA SER A 327 4.61 -4.00 4.79
C SER A 327 5.19 -2.61 4.57
N VAL A 328 4.59 -1.78 3.70
CA VAL A 328 5.14 -0.47 3.34
C VAL A 328 4.06 0.60 3.33
N PHE A 329 4.42 1.78 3.83
CA PHE A 329 3.63 3.00 3.73
C PHE A 329 4.29 3.97 2.78
N HIS A 330 3.52 4.83 2.11
CA HIS A 330 4.08 5.81 1.21
C HIS A 330 3.32 7.15 1.24
N THR A 331 3.97 8.19 0.75
CA THR A 331 3.40 9.54 0.62
C THR A 331 3.98 10.22 -0.62
N ALA A 332 3.12 10.92 -1.36
CA ALA A 332 3.55 11.83 -2.42
C ALA A 332 3.98 13.18 -1.83
N THR A 333 4.97 13.82 -2.46
CA THR A 333 5.37 15.20 -2.15
C THR A 333 4.74 16.14 -3.15
N PHE A 334 3.97 17.11 -2.66
CA PHE A 334 3.23 18.07 -3.49
C PHE A 334 3.92 19.44 -3.60
N ASP A 335 5.24 19.48 -3.40
CA ASP A 335 6.09 20.68 -3.40
C ASP A 335 6.24 21.35 -4.78
N TYR A 336 5.72 20.71 -5.83
CA TYR A 336 5.69 21.24 -7.19
C TYR A 336 4.38 21.98 -7.53
N LEU A 337 3.34 21.92 -6.69
CA LEU A 337 2.00 22.47 -7.01
C LEU A 337 1.90 24.00 -6.95
N GLU A 338 2.71 24.65 -6.11
CA GLU A 338 2.62 26.09 -5.83
C GLU A 338 3.65 26.93 -6.61
N GLY A 339 4.35 26.33 -7.58
CA GLY A 339 5.31 27.01 -8.45
C GLY A 339 5.12 26.70 -9.93
N GLN A 340 5.87 27.39 -10.79
CA GLN A 340 5.89 27.16 -12.25
C GLN A 340 6.81 25.98 -12.61
N TYR A 341 6.63 24.85 -11.92
CA TYR A 341 7.48 23.66 -12.08
C TYR A 341 6.92 22.68 -13.11
N GLY A 342 5.73 22.90 -13.64
CA GLY A 342 5.08 22.02 -14.60
C GLY A 342 4.20 20.97 -13.94
N GLU A 343 3.73 20.02 -14.74
CA GLU A 343 2.76 19.01 -14.32
C GLU A 343 3.44 17.67 -13.99
N ARG A 344 2.71 16.82 -13.27
CA ARG A 344 3.12 15.47 -12.89
C ARG A 344 2.02 14.52 -13.31
N PHE A 345 2.35 13.56 -14.16
CA PHE A 345 1.41 12.56 -14.65
C PHE A 345 2.04 11.17 -14.63
N GLY A 346 1.27 10.17 -14.20
CA GLY A 346 1.71 8.79 -14.18
C GLY A 346 0.58 7.77 -14.11
N ASN A 347 0.93 6.52 -14.38
CA ASN A 347 0.02 5.38 -14.42
C ASN A 347 0.34 4.44 -13.28
N ARG A 348 -0.69 4.10 -12.49
CA ARG A 348 -0.59 3.20 -11.35
C ARG A 348 -1.40 1.94 -11.60
N ALA A 349 -0.77 0.79 -11.44
CA ALA A 349 -1.42 -0.52 -11.43
C ALA A 349 -1.27 -1.14 -10.04
N VAL A 350 -2.36 -1.66 -9.48
CA VAL A 350 -2.45 -2.16 -8.11
C VAL A 350 -2.96 -3.60 -8.18
N GLY A 351 -2.16 -4.55 -7.69
CA GLY A 351 -2.62 -5.91 -7.45
C GLY A 351 -3.33 -6.00 -6.10
N LEU A 352 -4.27 -6.93 -5.98
CA LEU A 352 -4.89 -7.28 -4.71
C LEU A 352 -4.24 -8.52 -4.14
N GLY A 353 -3.94 -8.53 -2.84
CA GLY A 353 -3.30 -9.68 -2.20
C GLY A 353 -4.30 -10.67 -1.62
N GLU A 354 -4.00 -11.03 -0.38
CA GLU A 354 -4.83 -11.83 0.51
C GLU A 354 -5.51 -10.97 1.59
N ARG A 355 -6.52 -11.54 2.24
CA ARG A 355 -7.03 -10.99 3.50
C ARG A 355 -5.89 -10.93 4.53
N PRO A 356 -5.60 -9.78 5.16
CA PRO A 356 -4.53 -9.67 6.13
C PRO A 356 -4.74 -10.60 7.32
N TYR A 357 -3.68 -11.27 7.73
CA TYR A 357 -3.68 -12.19 8.87
C TYR A 357 -2.39 -12.01 9.68
N LEU A 358 -2.42 -12.51 10.91
CA LEU A 358 -1.24 -12.65 11.76
C LEU A 358 -0.98 -14.13 11.98
N ASP A 359 0.22 -14.59 11.58
CA ASP A 359 0.73 -15.90 11.95
C ASP A 359 1.48 -15.81 13.28
N PRO A 360 1.03 -16.47 14.37
CA PRO A 360 1.75 -16.48 15.64
C PRO A 360 3.19 -17.02 15.58
N GLU A 361 3.50 -17.83 14.56
CA GLU A 361 4.81 -18.42 14.33
C GLU A 361 5.70 -17.58 13.38
N SER A 362 5.16 -16.50 12.81
CA SER A 362 5.97 -15.52 12.07
C SER A 362 6.88 -14.73 13.01
N THR A 363 7.95 -14.16 12.46
CA THR A 363 8.99 -13.46 13.22
C THR A 363 9.11 -12.00 12.80
N GLY A 364 9.83 -11.19 13.58
CA GLY A 364 10.34 -9.91 13.08
C GLY A 364 11.34 -10.12 11.93
N ARG A 365 11.61 -9.07 11.14
CA ARG A 365 12.57 -9.16 10.03
C ARG A 365 13.98 -9.37 10.56
N ARG A 366 14.42 -8.53 11.52
CA ARG A 366 15.76 -8.64 12.13
C ARG A 366 16.00 -10.02 12.75
N GLU A 367 14.98 -10.56 13.42
CA GLU A 367 15.06 -11.91 13.99
C GLU A 367 15.26 -12.97 12.89
N ALA A 368 14.50 -12.89 11.79
CA ALA A 368 14.64 -13.82 10.67
C ALA A 368 16.04 -13.74 10.04
N LEU A 369 16.50 -12.53 9.72
CA LEU A 369 17.80 -12.32 9.08
C LEU A 369 18.97 -12.75 9.98
N SER A 370 18.86 -12.57 11.31
CA SER A 370 19.91 -13.01 12.24
C SER A 370 20.08 -14.53 12.34
N LYS A 371 19.14 -15.32 11.80
CA LYS A 371 19.23 -16.79 11.74
C LYS A 371 19.84 -17.28 10.42
N GLU A 372 20.00 -16.40 9.44
CA GLU A 372 20.57 -16.70 8.12
C GLU A 372 22.07 -16.37 8.05
N GLU A 373 22.55 -15.51 8.94
CA GLU A 373 23.97 -15.23 9.23
C GLU A 373 24.59 -16.28 10.17
#